data_AF-A0A183HTK2-F1
#
_entry.id   AF-A0A183HTK2-F1
#
_cell.length_a   1.000
_cell.length_b   1.000
_cell.length_c   1.000
_cell.angle_alpha   90.00
_cell.angle_beta   90.00
_cell.angle_gamma   90.00
#
_symmetry.space_group_name_H-M   'P 1'
#
loop_
_entity.id
_entity.type
_entity.pdbx_description
1 polymer ?
#
loop_
_entity_poly.entity_id
_entity_poly.type
_entity_poly.pdbx_seq_one_letter_code
_entity_poly.pdbx_strand_id
1 'polypeptide(L)'
;MLHFMRELKFGENEFKIRQECIGHVSCVVWDSAIVACHYFVRYQSFWKRKKVLELGAGTGVCSIVLAALGADVLATDLSEGIALLDRNIRENWKVITRNEGSVKAEILDWNDSYDKPLSFDVIIMIDVIYYLRIVVLLLPLKLK
;
A
#
# COMPACT_ATOMS: atom_id res chain seq x y z
N MET A 1 -0.05 14.76 -21.45
CA MET A 1 0.50 13.64 -20.65
C MET A 1 -0.49 13.39 -19.51
N LEU A 2 -1.18 12.24 -19.46
CA LEU A 2 -2.26 11.98 -18.47
C LEU A 2 -1.75 11.39 -17.14
N HIS A 3 -0.45 11.21 -17.03
CA HIS A 3 0.22 10.69 -15.85
C HIS A 3 1.50 11.47 -15.58
N PHE A 4 1.99 11.35 -14.36
CA PHE A 4 3.26 11.93 -13.92
C PHE A 4 3.95 10.99 -12.95
N MET A 5 5.27 11.18 -12.79
CA MET A 5 6.10 10.35 -11.91
C MET A 5 6.46 11.17 -10.68
N ARG A 6 6.30 10.56 -9.50
CA ARG A 6 6.85 11.07 -8.26
C ARG A 6 8.01 10.19 -7.86
N GLU A 7 9.19 10.79 -7.85
CA GLU A 7 10.40 10.16 -7.34
C GLU A 7 10.49 10.44 -5.85
N LEU A 8 10.55 9.38 -5.05
CA LEU A 8 10.55 9.44 -3.60
C LEU A 8 11.79 8.72 -3.06
N LYS A 9 12.37 9.26 -2.00
CA LYS A 9 13.53 8.67 -1.35
C LYS A 9 13.22 8.39 0.11
N PHE A 10 13.35 7.13 0.51
CA PHE A 10 13.16 6.70 1.89
C PHE A 10 14.36 5.85 2.31
N GLY A 11 15.12 6.34 3.28
CA GLY A 11 16.42 5.75 3.63
C GLY A 11 17.39 5.81 2.45
N GLU A 12 18.00 4.69 2.11
CA GLU A 12 18.92 4.56 0.98
C GLU A 12 18.22 4.21 -0.34
N ASN A 13 16.93 3.92 -0.31
CA ASN A 13 16.18 3.44 -1.47
C ASN A 13 15.42 4.60 -2.15
N GLU A 14 15.38 4.53 -3.46
CA GLU A 14 14.64 5.46 -4.32
C GLU A 14 13.50 4.71 -5.02
N PHE A 15 12.35 5.34 -5.09
CA PHE A 15 11.10 4.77 -5.56
C PHE A 15 10.50 5.66 -6.63
N LYS A 16 9.95 5.03 -7.66
CA LYS A 16 9.26 5.70 -8.77
C LYS A 16 7.78 5.37 -8.70
N ILE A 17 6.97 6.35 -8.32
CA ILE A 17 5.53 6.17 -8.15
C ILE A 17 4.79 6.92 -9.25
N ARG A 18 4.14 6.17 -10.13
CA ARG A 18 3.24 6.72 -11.15
C ARG A 18 1.97 7.23 -10.49
N GLN A 19 1.53 8.39 -10.94
CA GLN A 19 0.28 9.03 -10.58
C GLN A 19 -0.46 9.47 -11.84
N GLU A 20 -1.78 9.64 -11.74
CA GLU A 20 -2.62 10.06 -12.88
C GLU A 20 -3.18 11.46 -12.62
N CYS A 21 -3.20 12.31 -13.66
CA CYS A 21 -3.71 13.68 -13.53
C CYS A 21 -5.24 13.73 -13.44
N ILE A 22 -5.91 12.67 -13.91
CA ILE A 22 -7.35 12.51 -13.95
C ILE A 22 -7.62 11.09 -13.47
N GLY A 23 -8.41 10.93 -12.41
CA GLY A 23 -8.70 9.63 -11.80
C GLY A 23 -9.40 9.78 -10.46
N HIS A 24 -9.45 8.69 -9.70
CA HIS A 24 -9.98 8.66 -8.33
C HIS A 24 -8.92 9.16 -7.33
N VAL A 25 -9.33 9.33 -6.07
CA VAL A 25 -8.41 9.71 -4.97
C VAL A 25 -7.23 8.75 -4.80
N SER A 26 -7.35 7.50 -5.28
CA SER A 26 -6.30 6.47 -5.27
C SER A 26 -5.14 6.74 -6.24
N CYS A 27 -5.28 7.68 -7.19
CA CYS A 27 -4.27 7.88 -8.23
C CYS A 27 -3.11 8.81 -7.85
N VAL A 28 -3.10 9.35 -6.62
CA VAL A 28 -2.05 10.23 -6.10
C VAL A 28 -1.46 9.72 -4.78
N VAL A 29 -0.22 10.12 -4.51
CA VAL A 29 0.48 9.89 -3.25
C VAL A 29 0.08 11.00 -2.27
N TRP A 30 -0.66 10.62 -1.24
CA TRP A 30 -1.05 11.51 -0.15
C TRP A 30 0.10 11.74 0.85
N ASP A 31 0.11 12.89 1.52
CA ASP A 31 1.20 13.28 2.41
C ASP A 31 1.34 12.35 3.62
N SER A 32 0.23 11.83 4.13
CA SER A 32 0.21 10.82 5.19
C SER A 32 0.98 9.55 4.80
N ALA A 33 0.94 9.14 3.53
CA ALA A 33 1.71 8.01 3.01
C ALA A 33 3.22 8.27 3.07
N ILE A 34 3.64 9.51 2.81
CA ILE A 34 5.05 9.92 2.90
C ILE A 34 5.52 9.86 4.36
N VAL A 35 4.72 10.39 5.28
CA VAL A 35 5.00 10.33 6.73
C VAL A 35 5.09 8.88 7.20
N ALA A 36 4.16 8.02 6.78
CA ALA A 36 4.16 6.60 7.09
C ALA A 36 5.41 5.90 6.55
N CYS A 37 5.84 6.20 5.31
CA CYS A 37 7.06 5.62 4.74
C CYS A 37 8.32 6.00 5.54
N HIS A 38 8.42 7.24 6.03
CA HIS A 38 9.50 7.62 6.94
C HIS A 38 9.44 6.86 8.27
N TYR A 39 8.24 6.64 8.81
CA TYR A 39 8.04 5.81 10.00
C TYR A 39 8.48 4.36 9.74
N PHE A 40 8.13 3.76 8.61
CA PHE A 40 8.52 2.39 8.27
C PHE A 40 10.03 2.23 8.23
N VAL A 41 10.74 3.14 7.55
CA VAL A 41 12.21 3.13 7.48
C VAL A 41 12.84 3.29 8.86
N ARG A 42 12.30 4.16 9.72
CA ARG A 42 12.78 4.33 11.09
C ARG A 42 12.75 3.02 11.89
N TYR A 43 11.77 2.16 11.64
CA TYR A 43 11.59 0.87 12.30
C TYR A 43 11.84 -0.32 11.35
N GLN A 44 12.76 -0.18 10.39
CA GLN A 44 13.00 -1.18 9.33
C GLN A 44 13.14 -2.63 9.82
N SER A 45 13.79 -2.85 10.96
CA SER A 45 13.99 -4.20 11.52
C SER A 45 12.69 -4.90 11.94
N PHE A 46 11.65 -4.15 12.30
CA PHE A 46 10.36 -4.71 12.70
C PHE A 46 9.61 -5.33 11.52
N TRP A 47 9.74 -4.76 10.32
CA TRP A 47 8.96 -5.13 9.14
C TRP A 47 9.47 -6.37 8.43
N LYS A 48 10.74 -6.71 8.63
CA LYS A 48 11.38 -7.86 7.98
C LYS A 48 10.60 -9.15 8.28
N ARG A 49 10.19 -9.86 7.22
CA ARG A 49 9.40 -11.10 7.24
C ARG A 49 8.00 -10.98 7.88
N LYS A 50 7.46 -9.77 8.04
CA LYS A 50 6.08 -9.57 8.47
C LYS A 50 5.13 -9.77 7.31
N LYS A 51 4.04 -10.49 7.55
CA LYS A 51 2.87 -10.52 6.66
C LYS A 51 2.03 -9.28 6.90
N VAL A 52 1.99 -8.37 5.94
CA VAL A 52 1.28 -7.10 6.07
C VAL A 52 0.10 -7.07 5.11
N LEU A 53 -1.06 -6.67 5.61
CA LEU A 53 -2.20 -6.28 4.78
C LEU A 53 -2.30 -4.76 4.75
N GLU A 54 -2.32 -4.17 3.57
CA GLU A 54 -2.67 -2.76 3.39
C GLU A 54 -4.08 -2.65 2.83
N LEU A 55 -4.94 -1.92 3.55
CA LEU A 55 -6.28 -1.56 3.09
C LEU A 55 -6.26 -0.15 2.50
N GLY A 56 -6.73 0.00 1.26
CA GLY A 56 -6.76 1.29 0.56
C GLY A 56 -5.37 1.76 0.15
N ALA A 57 -4.62 0.90 -0.54
CA ALA A 57 -3.22 1.13 -0.90
C ALA A 57 -2.99 2.30 -1.88
N GLY A 58 -4.02 2.69 -2.64
CA GLY A 58 -3.96 3.73 -3.66
C GLY A 58 -2.84 3.46 -4.68
N THR A 59 -1.86 4.35 -4.71
CA THR A 59 -0.66 4.21 -5.57
C THR A 59 0.25 3.04 -5.16
N GLY A 60 0.11 2.52 -3.95
CA GLY A 60 0.92 1.42 -3.40
C GLY A 60 2.23 1.82 -2.77
N VAL A 61 2.52 3.12 -2.61
CA VAL A 61 3.83 3.58 -2.12
C VAL A 61 4.18 2.96 -0.76
N CYS A 62 3.24 2.87 0.17
CA CYS A 62 3.44 2.30 1.50
C CYS A 62 3.74 0.79 1.41
N SER A 63 2.92 0.02 0.69
CA SER A 63 3.18 -1.39 0.39
C SER A 63 4.54 -1.64 -0.25
N ILE A 64 4.91 -0.84 -1.26
CA ILE A 64 6.18 -0.97 -1.98
C ILE A 64 7.37 -0.71 -1.05
N VAL A 65 7.29 0.33 -0.20
CA VAL A 65 8.34 0.64 0.78
C VAL A 65 8.46 -0.47 1.81
N LEU A 66 7.35 -0.99 2.36
CA LEU A 66 7.38 -2.09 3.32
C LEU A 66 7.97 -3.37 2.71
N ALA A 67 7.59 -3.71 1.48
CA ALA A 67 8.16 -4.84 0.76
C ALA A 67 9.66 -4.64 0.49
N ALA A 68 10.10 -3.42 0.15
CA ALA A 68 11.52 -3.08 0.05
C ALA A 68 12.27 -3.18 1.39
N LEU A 69 11.59 -3.16 2.54
CA LEU A 69 12.16 -3.43 3.87
C LEU A 69 12.12 -4.93 4.24
N GLY A 70 11.65 -5.79 3.34
CA GLY A 70 11.61 -7.25 3.52
C GLY A 70 10.30 -7.79 4.08
N ALA A 71 9.20 -7.02 4.05
CA ALA A 71 7.87 -7.53 4.39
C ALA A 71 7.25 -8.32 3.23
N ASP A 72 6.28 -9.18 3.56
CA ASP A 72 5.40 -9.87 2.62
C ASP A 72 4.04 -9.16 2.63
N VAL A 73 3.78 -8.34 1.62
CA VAL A 73 2.66 -7.40 1.62
C VAL A 73 1.54 -7.86 0.67
N LEU A 74 0.31 -7.88 1.18
CA LEU A 74 -0.89 -7.88 0.36
C LEU A 74 -1.44 -6.45 0.32
N ALA A 75 -1.28 -5.78 -0.80
CA ALA A 75 -1.80 -4.45 -1.06
C ALA A 75 -3.21 -4.56 -1.63
N THR A 76 -4.19 -3.90 -1.01
CA THR A 76 -5.58 -3.98 -1.46
C THR A 76 -6.20 -2.61 -1.71
N ASP A 77 -7.02 -2.53 -2.75
CA ASP A 77 -7.80 -1.35 -3.12
C ASP A 77 -9.06 -1.76 -3.91
N LEU A 78 -9.85 -0.78 -4.33
CA LEU A 78 -10.96 -0.97 -5.25
C LEU A 78 -10.45 -1.33 -6.65
N SER A 79 -11.32 -1.93 -7.45
CA SER A 79 -11.01 -2.43 -8.79
C SER A 79 -10.35 -1.39 -9.71
N GLU A 80 -10.76 -0.13 -9.56
CA GLU A 80 -10.32 1.04 -10.31
C GLU A 80 -8.87 1.41 -10.01
N GLY A 81 -8.38 1.13 -8.79
CA GLY A 81 -7.02 1.44 -8.34
C GLY A 81 -5.99 0.36 -8.68
N ILE A 82 -6.41 -0.90 -8.85
CA ILE A 82 -5.49 -2.05 -8.97
C ILE A 82 -4.55 -1.92 -10.16
N ALA A 83 -5.03 -1.43 -11.30
CA ALA A 83 -4.18 -1.31 -12.49
C ALA A 83 -3.00 -0.36 -12.28
N LEU A 84 -3.18 0.73 -11.53
CA LEU A 84 -2.11 1.67 -11.20
C LEU A 84 -1.18 1.07 -10.14
N LEU A 85 -1.74 0.47 -9.10
CA LEU A 85 -1.02 -0.21 -8.03
C LEU A 85 -0.06 -1.27 -8.59
N ASP A 86 -0.55 -2.17 -9.46
CA ASP A 86 0.26 -3.20 -10.10
C ASP A 86 1.39 -2.64 -10.99
N ARG A 87 1.15 -1.50 -11.64
CA ARG A 87 2.19 -0.84 -12.43
C ARG A 87 3.29 -0.30 -11.53
N ASN A 88 2.93 0.32 -10.41
CA ASN A 88 3.89 0.84 -9.44
C ASN A 88 4.70 -0.28 -8.77
N ILE A 89 4.05 -1.40 -8.44
CA ILE A 89 4.75 -2.60 -7.94
C ILE A 89 5.80 -3.08 -8.94
N ARG A 90 5.43 -3.23 -10.22
CA ARG A 90 6.34 -3.68 -11.28
C ARG A 90 7.50 -2.71 -11.50
N GLU A 91 7.22 -1.40 -11.48
CA GLU A 91 8.24 -0.35 -11.63
C GLU A 91 9.32 -0.44 -10.54
N ASN A 92 8.95 -0.84 -9.32
CA ASN A 92 9.84 -0.88 -8.16
C ASN A 92 10.33 -2.30 -7.81
N TRP A 93 10.06 -3.31 -8.67
CA TRP A 93 10.36 -4.72 -8.42
C TRP A 93 11.79 -4.98 -7.94
N LYS A 94 12.79 -4.35 -8.59
CA LYS A 94 14.20 -4.54 -8.26
C LYS A 94 14.52 -4.14 -6.81
N VAL A 95 13.94 -3.04 -6.34
CA VAL A 95 14.16 -2.53 -4.98
C VAL A 95 13.44 -3.42 -3.97
N ILE A 96 12.23 -3.89 -4.30
CA ILE A 96 11.46 -4.83 -3.49
C ILE A 96 12.24 -6.12 -3.24
N THR A 97 12.72 -6.77 -4.31
CA THR A 97 13.37 -8.08 -4.19
C THR A 97 14.74 -8.05 -3.53
N ARG A 98 15.37 -6.87 -3.42
CA ARG A 98 16.72 -6.72 -2.85
C ARG A 98 16.81 -7.21 -1.40
N ASN A 99 15.73 -7.07 -0.64
CA ASN A 99 15.65 -7.45 0.77
C ASN A 99 14.72 -8.65 1.01
N GLU A 100 14.54 -9.51 -0.01
CA GLU A 100 13.69 -10.71 0.06
C GLU A 100 12.21 -10.43 0.40
N GLY A 101 11.73 -9.20 0.23
CA GLY A 101 10.32 -8.88 0.42
C GLY A 101 9.47 -9.15 -0.81
N SER A 102 8.16 -9.11 -0.63
CA SER A 102 7.19 -9.34 -1.69
C SER A 102 5.98 -8.42 -1.55
N VAL A 103 5.35 -8.08 -2.66
CA VAL A 103 4.08 -7.35 -2.69
C VAL A 103 3.20 -7.86 -3.81
N LYS A 104 1.91 -8.04 -3.52
CA LYS A 104 0.87 -8.38 -4.50
C LYS A 104 -0.31 -7.44 -4.36
N ALA A 105 -0.94 -7.10 -5.47
CA ALA A 105 -2.19 -6.35 -5.48
C ALA A 105 -3.39 -7.31 -5.52
N GLU A 106 -4.42 -7.06 -4.70
CA GLU A 106 -5.72 -7.73 -4.79
C GLU A 106 -6.87 -6.73 -4.64
N ILE A 107 -7.99 -7.01 -5.32
CA ILE A 107 -9.22 -6.23 -5.13
C ILE A 107 -9.81 -6.58 -3.75
N LEU A 108 -10.15 -5.56 -2.98
CA LEU A 108 -10.89 -5.71 -1.74
C LEU A 108 -11.81 -4.49 -1.56
N ASP A 109 -13.10 -4.69 -1.80
CA ASP A 109 -14.14 -3.70 -1.50
C ASP A 109 -14.63 -3.90 -0.06
N TRP A 110 -14.57 -2.85 0.76
CA TRP A 110 -15.04 -2.90 2.15
C TRP A 110 -16.56 -3.04 2.28
N ASN A 111 -17.32 -2.86 1.20
CA ASN A 111 -18.75 -3.13 1.19
C ASN A 111 -19.06 -4.64 1.04
N ASP A 112 -18.09 -5.46 0.62
CA ASP A 112 -18.27 -6.89 0.41
C ASP A 112 -17.91 -7.71 1.67
N SER A 113 -18.49 -8.91 1.79
CA SER A 113 -18.12 -9.85 2.84
C SER A 113 -16.71 -10.40 2.60
N TYR A 114 -15.82 -10.17 3.56
CA TYR A 114 -14.47 -10.73 3.52
C TYR A 114 -14.40 -12.03 4.33
N ASP A 115 -14.52 -13.16 3.63
CA ASP A 115 -14.58 -14.49 4.26
C ASP A 115 -13.22 -15.22 4.33
N LYS A 116 -12.14 -14.58 3.85
CA LYS A 116 -10.79 -15.17 3.93
C LYS A 116 -10.24 -15.03 5.36
N PRO A 117 -9.65 -16.09 5.95
CA PRO A 117 -8.96 -15.98 7.23
C PRO A 117 -7.83 -14.93 7.14
N LEU A 118 -7.90 -13.91 7.98
CA LEU A 118 -6.85 -12.89 8.07
C LEU A 118 -5.65 -13.51 8.80
N SER A 119 -4.61 -13.88 8.05
CA SER A 119 -3.35 -14.41 8.60
C SER A 119 -2.21 -13.43 8.39
N PHE A 120 -2.42 -12.21 8.88
CA PHE A 120 -1.45 -11.11 8.79
C PHE A 120 -0.90 -10.77 10.18
N ASP A 121 0.39 -10.44 10.24
CA ASP A 121 1.02 -9.96 11.47
C ASP A 121 0.66 -8.50 11.75
N VAL A 122 0.45 -7.71 10.69
CA VAL A 122 0.15 -6.28 10.76
C VAL A 122 -0.87 -5.91 9.69
N ILE A 123 -1.79 -5.03 10.05
CA ILE A 123 -2.74 -4.42 9.12
C ILE A 123 -2.51 -2.92 9.17
N ILE A 124 -2.34 -2.30 8.00
CA ILE A 124 -2.12 -0.86 7.86
C ILE A 124 -3.23 -0.21 7.05
N MET A 125 -3.46 1.06 7.38
CA MET A 125 -4.56 1.88 6.90
C MET A 125 -4.07 3.33 6.90
N ILE A 126 -3.66 3.83 5.74
CA ILE A 126 -3.04 5.16 5.64
C ILE A 126 -3.95 6.08 4.80
N ASP A 127 -4.40 7.19 5.38
CA ASP A 127 -5.33 8.17 4.77
C ASP A 127 -6.70 7.65 4.33
N VAL A 128 -7.15 6.55 4.90
CA VAL A 128 -8.41 5.91 4.51
C VAL A 128 -9.65 6.47 5.21
N ILE A 129 -9.48 7.24 6.28
CA ILE A 129 -10.60 7.83 7.04
C ILE A 129 -10.85 9.27 6.57
N TYR A 130 -11.43 9.40 5.37
CA TYR A 130 -11.79 10.69 4.78
C TYR A 130 -13.30 10.89 4.61
N TYR A 131 -14.09 9.80 4.64
CA TYR A 131 -15.55 9.84 4.75
C TYR A 131 -16.03 9.14 6.01
N LEU A 132 -16.94 9.76 6.76
CA LEU A 132 -17.51 9.19 7.99
C LEU A 132 -18.13 7.79 7.78
N ARG A 133 -18.70 7.53 6.60
CA ARG A 133 -19.28 6.22 6.24
C ARG A 133 -18.26 5.09 6.31
N ILE A 134 -16.98 5.36 6.05
CA ILE A 134 -15.91 4.36 6.06
C ILE A 134 -15.72 3.76 7.46
N VAL A 135 -15.87 4.57 8.52
CA VAL A 135 -15.74 4.08 9.90
C VAL A 135 -16.71 2.92 10.16
N VAL A 136 -17.95 3.01 9.66
CA VAL A 136 -18.97 1.97 9.82
C VAL A 136 -18.64 0.70 9.04
N LEU A 137 -17.96 0.82 7.89
CA LEU A 137 -17.57 -0.34 7.06
C LEU A 137 -16.33 -1.06 7.60
N LEU A 138 -15.50 -0.39 8.40
CA LEU A 138 -14.29 -0.97 8.96
C LEU A 138 -14.54 -1.72 10.28
N LEU A 139 -15.55 -1.33 11.05
CA LEU A 139 -15.90 -2.00 12.30
C LEU A 139 -16.22 -3.51 12.16
N PRO A 140 -16.90 -3.97 11.08
CA PRO A 140 -17.23 -5.37 10.88
C PRO A 140 -16.09 -6.23 10.33
N LEU A 141 -14.96 -5.64 9.88
CA LEU A 141 -13.75 -6.41 9.57
C LEU A 141 -13.30 -7.07 10.88
N LYS A 142 -13.75 -8.29 11.11
CA LYS A 142 -13.38 -9.09 12.28
C LYS A 142 -11.94 -9.55 12.10
N LEU A 143 -11.02 -8.67 12.49
CA LEU A 143 -9.62 -8.98 12.73
C LEU A 143 -9.58 -9.94 13.94
N LYS A 144 -9.77 -11.24 13.69
CA LYS A 144 -9.62 -12.27 14.72
C LYS A 144 -8.18 -12.75 14.78
#